data_AF-A0A923UAV0-F1
#
_entry.id   AF-A0A923UAV0-F1
#
_cell.length_a   1.000
_cell.length_b   1.000
_cell.length_c   1.000
_cell.angle_alpha   90.00
_cell.angle_beta   90.00
_cell.angle_gamma   90.00
#
_symmetry.space_group_name_H-M   'P 1'
#
loop_
_entity.id
_entity.type
_entity.pdbx_description
1 polymer ?
#
loop_
_entity_poly.entity_id
_entity_poly.type
_entity_poly.pdbx_seq_one_letter_code
_entity_poly.pdbx_strand_id
1 'polypeptide(L)'
;AIAFLITVVFQANVDAQAGAYATGVLVLITSASVAVTLSARAKKQRKRTNAVASIALVFGYTTFQNIRERPDGIRIAALFIIGILVISVVSRVQRALQLRATSVVLDAVALGFLTADAASGHIRIIANEPDDGSKSEYKNKNSDERRFSHIPQKSKTIFLEVHPSDSSDFEEDLVVRGIDKYGYRVLEVKSGTIPNTIAAVLLQIRDETSIVPTIYFEWSSGNPISNMFKFLVTGVGDIAPVTREILRESEKDSKRRPAVHVS
;
A
#
# COMPACT_ATOMS: atom_id res chain seq x y z
N ALA A 1 1.87 -10.68 21.89
CA ALA A 1 1.39 -11.74 20.97
C ALA A 1 2.50 -12.71 20.56
N ILE A 2 3.56 -12.26 19.88
CA ILE A 2 4.66 -13.14 19.39
C ILE A 2 5.33 -13.94 20.51
N ALA A 3 5.68 -13.29 21.62
CA ALA A 3 6.29 -13.97 22.78
C ALA A 3 5.38 -15.06 23.39
N PHE A 4 4.06 -14.87 23.34
CA PHE A 4 3.08 -15.82 23.86
C PHE A 4 2.95 -17.04 22.93
N LEU A 5 2.90 -16.81 21.61
CA LEU A 5 2.89 -17.86 20.59
C LEU A 5 4.10 -18.79 20.73
N ILE A 6 5.28 -18.23 20.97
CA ILE A 6 6.53 -18.99 21.10
C ILE A 6 6.58 -19.78 22.40
N THR A 7 6.06 -19.22 23.48
CA THR A 7 5.91 -19.94 24.76
C THR A 7 5.02 -21.17 24.59
N VAL A 8 3.96 -21.06 23.78
CA VAL A 8 3.07 -22.18 23.46
C VAL A 8 3.75 -23.21 22.54
N VAL A 9 4.40 -22.77 21.45
CA VAL A 9 5.07 -23.66 20.48
C VAL A 9 6.23 -24.43 21.10
N PHE A 10 6.98 -23.80 22.02
CA PHE A 10 8.13 -24.42 22.70
C PHE A 10 7.80 -24.92 24.11
N GLN A 11 6.52 -24.96 24.48
CA GLN A 11 6.05 -25.45 25.78
C GLN A 11 6.84 -24.88 26.98
N ALA A 12 7.21 -23.60 26.92
CA ALA A 12 8.01 -22.91 27.94
C ALA A 12 9.32 -23.65 28.36
N ASN A 13 9.95 -24.43 27.47
CA ASN A 13 11.15 -25.18 27.83
C ASN A 13 12.42 -24.31 27.77
N VAL A 14 13.06 -24.11 28.92
CA VAL A 14 14.24 -23.24 29.12
C VAL A 14 15.49 -23.80 28.42
N ASP A 15 15.66 -25.12 28.35
CA ASP A 15 16.80 -25.76 27.69
C ASP A 15 16.74 -25.61 26.16
N ALA A 16 15.54 -25.67 25.60
CA ALA A 16 15.31 -25.39 24.18
C ALA A 16 15.63 -23.92 23.83
N GLN A 17 15.42 -22.98 24.76
CA GLN A 17 15.70 -21.55 24.56
C GLN A 17 17.16 -21.18 24.78
N ALA A 18 17.89 -21.88 25.67
CA ALA A 18 19.31 -21.64 25.91
C ALA A 18 20.18 -21.83 24.64
N GLY A 19 19.79 -22.76 23.76
CA GLY A 19 20.42 -22.94 22.45
C GLY A 19 20.28 -21.72 21.54
N ALA A 20 19.11 -21.07 21.54
CA ALA A 20 18.87 -19.86 20.74
C ALA A 20 19.73 -18.68 21.19
N TYR A 21 19.96 -18.51 22.49
CA TYR A 21 20.85 -17.47 23.00
C TYR A 21 22.30 -17.66 22.54
N ALA A 22 22.83 -18.89 22.65
CA ALA A 22 24.19 -19.21 22.21
C ALA A 22 24.38 -18.98 20.70
N THR A 23 23.42 -19.45 19.88
CA THR A 23 23.44 -19.21 18.44
C THR A 23 23.35 -17.72 18.12
N GLY A 24 22.48 -16.97 18.80
CA GLY A 24 22.31 -15.52 18.58
C GLY A 24 23.58 -14.72 18.86
N VAL A 25 24.22 -14.93 20.02
CA VAL A 25 25.47 -14.24 20.39
C VAL A 25 26.59 -14.58 19.42
N LEU A 26 26.72 -15.85 19.04
CA LEU A 26 27.79 -16.31 18.17
C LEU A 26 27.65 -15.76 16.74
N VAL A 27 26.42 -15.68 16.22
CA VAL A 27 26.13 -15.01 14.94
C VAL A 27 26.43 -13.51 15.00
N LEU A 28 26.11 -12.83 16.10
CA LEU A 28 26.42 -11.41 16.30
C LEU A 28 27.94 -11.15 16.29
N ILE A 29 28.71 -11.93 17.05
CA ILE A 29 30.17 -11.78 17.13
C ILE A 29 30.83 -12.11 15.78
N THR A 30 30.35 -13.13 15.08
CA THR A 30 30.82 -13.49 13.74
C THR A 30 30.53 -12.37 12.73
N SER A 31 29.31 -11.83 12.74
CA SER A 31 28.94 -10.73 11.84
C SER A 31 29.76 -9.47 12.09
N ALA A 32 29.99 -9.12 13.35
CA ALA A 32 30.86 -8.01 13.74
C ALA A 32 32.31 -8.24 13.27
N SER A 33 32.86 -9.44 13.46
CA SER A 33 34.22 -9.78 13.03
C SER A 33 34.38 -9.68 11.51
N VAL A 34 33.37 -10.11 10.73
CA VAL A 34 33.34 -9.94 9.27
C VAL A 34 33.25 -8.46 8.89
N ALA A 35 32.36 -7.69 9.51
CA ALA A 35 32.22 -6.26 9.24
C ALA A 35 33.51 -5.47 9.52
N VAL A 36 34.19 -5.77 10.64
CA VAL A 36 35.48 -5.15 10.98
C VAL A 36 36.58 -5.57 9.99
N THR A 37 36.58 -6.83 9.53
CA THR A 37 37.50 -7.30 8.48
C THR A 37 37.32 -6.50 7.18
N LEU A 38 36.07 -6.34 6.74
CA LEU A 38 35.73 -5.55 5.54
C LEU A 38 36.11 -4.07 5.71
N SER A 39 35.84 -3.49 6.87
CA SER A 39 36.21 -2.10 7.19
C SER A 39 37.73 -1.88 7.20
N ALA A 40 38.49 -2.79 7.81
CA ALA A 40 39.96 -2.74 7.81
C ALA A 40 40.55 -2.88 6.40
N ARG A 41 39.94 -3.75 5.56
CA ARG A 41 40.29 -3.91 4.16
C ARG A 41 40.02 -2.63 3.37
N ALA A 42 38.86 -2.01 3.55
CA ALA A 42 38.50 -0.74 2.90
C ALA A 42 39.49 0.40 3.26
N LYS A 43 39.97 0.43 4.51
CA LYS A 43 40.99 1.39 4.99
C LYS A 43 42.44 1.00 4.64
N LYS A 44 42.65 -0.01 3.79
CA LYS A 44 43.97 -0.51 3.35
C LYS A 44 44.92 -0.93 4.49
N GLN A 45 44.40 -1.30 5.67
CA GLN A 45 45.21 -1.65 6.86
C GLN A 45 45.65 -3.12 6.84
N ARG A 46 46.53 -3.49 5.90
CA ARG A 46 46.90 -4.89 5.59
C ARG A 46 47.20 -5.79 6.79
N LYS A 47 48.02 -5.33 7.76
CA LYS A 47 48.36 -6.13 8.96
C LYS A 47 47.13 -6.41 9.84
N ARG A 48 46.27 -5.40 10.04
CA ARG A 48 45.05 -5.52 10.84
C ARG A 48 43.98 -6.33 10.12
N THR A 49 43.87 -6.21 8.80
CA THR A 49 42.97 -7.04 7.99
C THR A 49 43.28 -8.52 8.17
N ASN A 50 44.55 -8.93 8.09
CA ASN A 50 44.92 -10.34 8.26
C ASN A 50 44.62 -10.87 9.68
N ALA A 51 44.89 -10.06 10.70
CA ALA A 51 44.61 -10.41 12.09
C ALA A 51 43.10 -10.59 12.33
N VAL A 52 42.27 -9.62 11.94
CA VAL A 52 40.82 -9.68 12.13
C VAL A 52 40.18 -10.74 11.22
N ALA A 53 40.69 -10.96 10.00
CA ALA A 53 40.21 -12.02 9.13
C ALA A 53 40.43 -13.41 9.75
N SER A 54 41.57 -13.63 10.42
CA SER A 54 41.83 -14.88 11.13
C SER A 54 40.82 -15.10 12.27
N ILE A 55 40.52 -14.04 13.03
CA ILE A 55 39.50 -14.06 14.09
C ILE A 55 38.10 -14.35 13.49
N ALA A 56 37.76 -13.70 12.37
CA ALA A 56 36.50 -13.92 11.68
C ALA A 56 36.35 -15.37 11.17
N LEU A 57 37.43 -15.99 10.71
CA LEU A 57 37.44 -17.41 10.32
C LEU A 57 37.17 -18.34 11.51
N VAL A 58 37.81 -18.09 12.66
CA VAL A 58 37.59 -18.89 13.89
C VAL A 58 36.14 -18.77 14.34
N PHE A 59 35.58 -17.56 14.40
CA PHE A 59 34.18 -17.37 14.78
C PHE A 59 33.21 -17.94 13.74
N GLY A 60 33.51 -17.82 12.45
CA GLY A 60 32.74 -18.46 11.38
C GLY A 60 32.69 -19.98 11.53
N TYR A 61 33.83 -20.61 11.78
CA TYR A 61 33.91 -22.05 12.04
C TYR A 61 33.11 -22.45 13.29
N THR A 62 33.29 -21.71 14.39
CA THR A 62 32.58 -21.99 15.65
C THR A 62 31.08 -21.84 15.48
N THR A 63 30.62 -20.82 14.74
CA THR A 63 29.20 -20.62 14.40
C THR A 63 28.65 -21.80 13.61
N PHE A 64 29.39 -22.25 12.60
CA PHE A 64 28.97 -23.39 11.78
C PHE A 64 28.83 -24.67 12.62
N GLN A 65 29.81 -24.96 13.49
CA GLN A 65 29.72 -26.13 14.38
C GLN A 65 28.56 -26.02 15.37
N ASN A 66 28.37 -24.84 15.98
CA ASN A 66 27.25 -24.62 16.89
C ASN A 66 25.89 -24.86 16.24
N ILE A 67 25.72 -24.38 14.99
CA ILE A 67 24.51 -24.58 14.20
C ILE A 67 24.26 -26.07 13.95
N ARG A 68 25.32 -26.83 13.64
CA ARG A 68 25.22 -28.28 13.38
C ARG A 68 24.87 -29.07 14.63
N GLU A 69 25.43 -28.72 15.77
CA GLU A 69 25.21 -29.41 17.05
C GLU A 69 23.87 -29.04 17.70
N ARG A 70 23.43 -27.78 17.57
CA ARG A 70 22.21 -27.25 18.20
C ARG A 70 21.35 -26.50 17.18
N PRO A 71 20.60 -27.22 16.30
CA PRO A 71 19.77 -26.60 15.27
C PRO A 71 18.57 -25.83 15.83
N ASP A 72 18.22 -26.04 17.10
CA ASP A 72 17.04 -25.45 17.74
C ASP A 72 17.11 -23.92 17.79
N GLY A 73 18.31 -23.35 17.92
CA GLY A 73 18.50 -21.90 17.88
C GLY A 73 18.07 -21.27 16.56
N ILE A 74 18.39 -21.91 15.43
CA ILE A 74 17.94 -21.45 14.11
C ILE A 74 16.44 -21.62 13.94
N ARG A 75 15.86 -22.74 14.42
CA ARG A 75 14.41 -22.98 14.33
C ARG A 75 13.62 -21.88 15.05
N ILE A 76 14.04 -21.53 16.27
CA ILE A 76 13.43 -20.44 17.05
C ILE A 76 13.59 -19.10 16.32
N ALA A 77 14.79 -18.79 15.83
CA ALA A 77 15.05 -17.55 15.10
C ALA A 77 14.20 -17.44 13.82
N ALA A 78 14.09 -18.52 13.05
CA ALA A 78 13.27 -18.55 11.83
C ALA A 78 11.78 -18.32 12.14
N LEU A 79 11.26 -18.94 13.21
CA LEU A 79 9.89 -18.70 13.66
C LEU A 79 9.66 -17.25 14.11
N PHE A 80 10.63 -16.63 14.80
CA PHE A 80 10.58 -15.21 15.15
C PHE A 80 10.55 -14.33 13.91
N ILE A 81 11.43 -14.57 12.95
CA ILE A 81 11.51 -13.80 11.69
C ILE A 81 10.19 -13.93 10.93
N ILE A 82 9.69 -15.14 10.73
CA ILE A 82 8.41 -15.39 10.04
C ILE A 82 7.27 -14.71 10.81
N GLY A 83 7.21 -14.84 12.14
CA GLY A 83 6.17 -14.21 12.95
C GLY A 83 6.17 -12.68 12.85
N ILE A 84 7.35 -12.06 12.91
CA ILE A 84 7.51 -10.61 12.74
C ILE A 84 7.11 -10.21 11.32
N LEU A 85 7.55 -10.94 10.29
CA LEU A 85 7.17 -10.67 8.90
C LEU A 85 5.66 -10.76 8.70
N VAL A 86 5.02 -11.81 9.20
CA VAL A 86 3.56 -12.00 9.10
C VAL A 86 2.82 -10.86 9.79
N ILE A 87 3.17 -10.51 11.03
CA ILE A 87 2.52 -9.40 11.75
C ILE A 87 2.80 -8.06 11.07
N SER A 88 4.00 -7.86 10.54
CA SER A 88 4.35 -6.64 9.79
C SER A 88 3.53 -6.51 8.52
N VAL A 89 3.35 -7.61 7.77
CA VAL A 89 2.52 -7.65 6.57
C VAL A 89 1.05 -7.42 6.91
N VAL A 90 0.51 -8.11 7.92
CA VAL A 90 -0.88 -7.93 8.36
C VAL A 90 -1.12 -6.49 8.82
N SER A 91 -0.23 -5.94 9.65
CA SER A 91 -0.31 -4.55 10.09
C SER A 91 -0.24 -3.58 8.91
N ARG A 92 0.65 -3.84 7.93
CA ARG A 92 0.76 -3.04 6.71
C ARG A 92 -0.53 -3.07 5.88
N VAL A 93 -1.09 -4.26 5.65
CA VAL A 93 -2.35 -4.45 4.90
C VAL A 93 -3.49 -3.68 5.58
N GLN A 94 -3.68 -3.90 6.88
CA GLN A 94 -4.73 -3.23 7.66
C GLN A 94 -4.58 -1.71 7.60
N ARG A 95 -3.36 -1.19 7.80
CA ARG A 95 -3.11 0.25 7.72
C ARG A 95 -3.34 0.78 6.31
N ALA A 96 -3.04 0.02 5.25
CA ALA A 96 -3.23 0.47 3.87
C ALA A 96 -4.71 0.54 3.46
N LEU A 97 -5.57 -0.25 4.10
CA LEU A 97 -7.02 -0.29 3.81
C LEU A 97 -7.86 0.67 4.65
N GLN A 98 -7.29 1.27 5.70
CA GLN A 98 -7.96 2.29 6.50
C GLN A 98 -8.15 3.58 5.70
N LEU A 99 -9.33 4.20 5.75
CA LEU A 99 -9.57 5.54 5.21
C LEU A 99 -8.78 6.58 6.04
N ARG A 100 -7.97 7.41 5.39
CA ARG A 100 -7.03 8.32 6.06
C ARG A 100 -7.27 9.81 5.77
N ALA A 101 -8.32 10.14 5.04
CA ALA A 101 -8.69 11.53 4.85
C ALA A 101 -9.31 12.08 6.14
N THR A 102 -8.66 13.06 6.76
CA THR A 102 -9.14 13.73 7.97
C THR A 102 -10.31 14.67 7.63
N SER A 103 -10.20 15.34 6.48
CA SER A 103 -11.28 16.13 5.91
C SER A 103 -11.25 16.08 4.38
N VAL A 104 -12.42 16.14 3.75
CA VAL A 104 -12.56 16.28 2.30
C VAL A 104 -13.42 17.51 2.05
N VAL A 105 -12.82 18.55 1.47
CA VAL A 105 -13.49 19.80 1.14
C VAL A 105 -13.72 19.88 -0.35
N LEU A 106 -14.99 19.97 -0.74
CA LEU A 106 -15.39 20.23 -2.12
C LEU A 106 -15.42 21.74 -2.36
N ASP A 107 -14.76 22.24 -3.39
CA ASP A 107 -14.92 23.63 -3.79
C ASP A 107 -16.31 23.89 -4.38
N ALA A 108 -16.65 25.18 -4.55
CA ALA A 108 -17.98 25.57 -5.03
C ALA A 108 -18.29 25.02 -6.44
N VAL A 109 -17.28 24.85 -7.29
CA VAL A 109 -17.45 24.37 -8.67
C VAL A 109 -17.70 22.85 -8.67
N ALA A 110 -16.92 22.10 -7.89
CA ALA A 110 -17.08 20.67 -7.67
C ALA A 110 -18.47 20.38 -7.10
N LEU A 111 -18.87 21.12 -6.06
CA LEU A 111 -20.21 20.98 -5.48
C LEU A 111 -21.29 21.33 -6.52
N GLY A 112 -21.09 22.34 -7.35
CA GLY A 112 -22.00 22.67 -8.46
C GLY A 112 -22.17 21.53 -9.47
N PHE A 113 -21.08 20.86 -9.87
CA PHE A 113 -21.15 19.70 -10.75
C PHE A 113 -21.90 18.53 -10.12
N LEU A 114 -21.61 18.26 -8.85
CA LEU A 114 -22.17 17.13 -8.11
C LEU A 114 -23.67 17.33 -7.82
N THR A 115 -24.06 18.52 -7.37
CA THR A 115 -25.48 18.85 -7.10
C THR A 115 -26.32 18.83 -8.37
N ALA A 116 -25.77 19.29 -9.51
CA ALA A 116 -26.45 19.22 -10.80
C ALA A 116 -26.71 17.77 -11.26
N ASP A 117 -25.78 16.85 -11.02
CA ASP A 117 -25.96 15.43 -11.34
C ASP A 117 -26.82 14.71 -10.27
N ALA A 118 -26.73 15.12 -9.01
CA ALA A 118 -27.58 14.61 -7.92
C ALA A 118 -29.07 14.87 -8.17
N ALA A 119 -29.42 16.01 -8.78
CA ALA A 119 -30.80 16.30 -9.21
C ALA A 119 -31.34 15.29 -10.24
N SER A 120 -30.46 14.61 -10.98
CA SER A 120 -30.83 13.53 -11.91
C SER A 120 -30.85 12.14 -11.27
N GLY A 121 -30.54 12.03 -9.97
CA GLY A 121 -30.55 10.80 -9.19
C GLY A 121 -29.33 9.89 -9.38
N HIS A 122 -28.37 10.27 -10.21
CA HIS A 122 -27.20 9.44 -10.50
C HIS A 122 -25.92 10.27 -10.65
N ILE A 123 -24.88 9.92 -9.89
CA ILE A 123 -23.54 10.51 -10.03
C ILE A 123 -22.60 9.45 -10.59
N ARG A 124 -22.06 9.71 -11.79
CA ARG A 124 -21.16 8.80 -12.50
C ARG A 124 -19.77 9.42 -12.61
N ILE A 125 -18.81 8.80 -11.95
CA ILE A 125 -17.42 9.23 -11.88
C ILE A 125 -16.57 8.34 -12.76
N ILE A 126 -15.71 8.90 -13.61
CA ILE A 126 -14.70 8.14 -14.38
C ILE A 126 -13.35 8.43 -13.74
N ALA A 127 -12.64 7.40 -13.28
CA ALA A 127 -11.28 7.56 -12.77
C ALA A 127 -10.35 7.90 -13.93
N ASN A 128 -9.65 9.04 -13.85
CA ASN A 128 -8.65 9.42 -14.85
C ASN A 128 -7.26 9.54 -14.22
N GLU A 129 -6.30 8.84 -14.84
CA GLU A 129 -4.88 9.07 -14.65
C GLU A 129 -4.43 9.96 -15.82
N PRO A 130 -4.07 11.24 -15.57
CA PRO A 130 -3.71 12.18 -16.65
C PRO A 130 -2.44 11.71 -17.37
N ASP A 131 -2.50 11.59 -18.69
CA ASP A 131 -1.32 11.26 -19.53
C ASP A 131 -0.78 12.53 -20.20
N ASP A 132 -1.22 12.83 -21.44
CA ASP A 132 -0.83 14.04 -22.17
C ASP A 132 -1.72 15.26 -21.84
N GLY A 133 -2.80 15.03 -21.10
CA GLY A 133 -3.79 16.05 -20.71
C GLY A 133 -4.55 16.63 -21.90
N SER A 134 -4.51 15.98 -23.07
CA SER A 134 -5.06 16.52 -24.31
C SER A 134 -6.57 16.35 -24.39
N LYS A 135 -7.23 17.18 -25.21
CA LYS A 135 -8.65 17.00 -25.52
C LYS A 135 -8.95 15.61 -26.12
N SER A 136 -8.00 15.02 -26.86
CA SER A 136 -8.11 13.67 -27.41
C SER A 136 -8.15 12.60 -26.32
N GLU A 137 -7.32 12.72 -25.29
CA GLU A 137 -7.31 11.81 -24.13
C GLU A 137 -8.69 11.74 -23.48
N TYR A 138 -9.24 12.88 -23.05
CA TYR A 138 -10.57 12.94 -22.42
C TYR A 138 -11.68 12.39 -23.34
N LYS A 139 -11.59 12.68 -24.65
CA LYS A 139 -12.57 12.20 -25.62
C LYS A 139 -12.51 10.67 -25.77
N ASN A 140 -11.32 10.13 -25.95
CA ASN A 140 -11.10 8.70 -26.15
C ASN A 140 -11.54 7.94 -24.88
N LYS A 141 -11.06 8.38 -23.72
CA LYS A 141 -11.42 7.76 -22.43
C LYS A 141 -12.91 7.79 -22.14
N ASN A 142 -13.58 8.93 -22.36
CA ASN A 142 -15.03 9.00 -22.21
C ASN A 142 -15.76 8.08 -23.21
N SER A 143 -15.26 7.94 -24.45
CA SER A 143 -15.87 7.05 -25.43
C SER A 143 -15.66 5.57 -25.10
N ASP A 144 -14.49 5.20 -24.63
CA ASP A 144 -14.15 3.82 -24.28
C ASP A 144 -14.93 3.39 -23.04
N GLU A 145 -14.94 4.19 -21.97
CA GLU A 145 -15.73 3.90 -20.77
C GLU A 145 -17.23 3.80 -21.08
N ARG A 146 -17.76 4.66 -21.95
CA ARG A 146 -19.16 4.52 -22.38
C ARG A 146 -19.43 3.23 -23.13
N ARG A 147 -18.46 2.77 -23.92
CA ARG A 147 -18.58 1.55 -24.74
C ARG A 147 -18.47 0.30 -23.87
N PHE A 148 -17.47 0.22 -23.00
CA PHE A 148 -17.15 -0.99 -22.25
C PHE A 148 -17.92 -1.07 -20.92
N SER A 149 -18.09 0.06 -20.22
CA SER A 149 -18.84 0.13 -18.96
C SER A 149 -20.35 0.36 -19.14
N HIS A 150 -20.86 0.39 -20.38
CA HIS A 150 -22.27 0.57 -20.71
C HIS A 150 -22.89 1.85 -20.12
N ILE A 151 -22.11 2.93 -20.01
CA ILE A 151 -22.61 4.22 -19.52
C ILE A 151 -23.56 4.81 -20.57
N PRO A 152 -24.81 5.19 -20.21
CA PRO A 152 -25.76 5.69 -21.19
C PRO A 152 -25.26 6.97 -21.86
N GLN A 153 -25.36 7.07 -23.19
CA GLN A 153 -24.77 8.15 -24.00
C GLN A 153 -25.19 9.56 -23.59
N LYS A 154 -26.43 9.72 -23.11
CA LYS A 154 -26.96 11.01 -22.63
C LYS A 154 -26.66 11.30 -21.15
N SER A 155 -26.13 10.32 -20.42
CA SER A 155 -25.76 10.51 -19.02
C SER A 155 -24.56 11.42 -18.92
N LYS A 156 -24.66 12.38 -18.01
CA LYS A 156 -23.59 13.24 -17.57
C LYS A 156 -22.56 12.42 -16.78
N THR A 157 -21.27 12.65 -17.04
CA THR A 157 -20.13 12.00 -16.36
C THR A 157 -19.17 13.06 -15.84
N ILE A 158 -18.48 12.75 -14.75
CA ILE A 158 -17.48 13.62 -14.13
C ILE A 158 -16.19 12.82 -14.03
N PHE A 159 -15.06 13.38 -14.45
CA PHE A 159 -13.77 12.76 -14.25
C PHE A 159 -13.25 13.02 -12.85
N LEU A 160 -12.54 12.07 -12.25
CA LEU A 160 -11.81 12.24 -10.99
C LEU A 160 -10.33 11.99 -11.25
N GLU A 161 -9.52 13.02 -11.02
CA GLU A 161 -8.07 13.01 -11.19
C GLU A 161 -7.39 13.19 -9.84
N VAL A 162 -6.57 12.21 -9.45
CA VAL A 162 -5.72 12.32 -8.25
C VAL A 162 -4.28 12.57 -8.70
N HIS A 163 -3.79 13.77 -8.41
CA HIS A 163 -2.43 14.18 -8.73
C HIS A 163 -1.50 13.86 -7.55
N PRO A 164 -0.35 13.21 -7.79
CA PRO A 164 0.62 12.91 -6.74
C PRO A 164 1.08 14.19 -6.01
N SER A 165 1.13 14.16 -4.68
CA SER A 165 1.77 15.21 -3.86
C SER A 165 3.02 14.68 -3.16
N ASP A 166 4.01 15.55 -2.99
CA ASP A 166 5.24 15.27 -2.21
C ASP A 166 5.00 15.25 -0.69
N SER A 167 3.75 15.43 -0.23
CA SER A 167 3.39 15.36 1.18
C SER A 167 3.64 13.95 1.72
N SER A 168 4.67 13.82 2.54
CA SER A 168 4.95 12.59 3.32
C SER A 168 4.09 12.46 4.57
N ASP A 169 3.13 13.39 4.75
CA ASP A 169 2.23 13.42 5.90
C ASP A 169 1.17 12.33 5.83
N PHE A 170 0.92 11.72 6.99
CA PHE A 170 0.10 10.52 7.13
C PHE A 170 -1.42 10.79 7.16
N GLU A 171 -1.81 12.06 7.31
CA GLU A 171 -3.19 12.56 7.31
C GLU A 171 -3.25 13.74 6.33
N GLU A 172 -4.14 13.68 5.33
CA GLU A 172 -4.24 14.70 4.29
C GLU A 172 -5.62 15.38 4.36
N ASP A 173 -5.61 16.71 4.42
CA ASP A 173 -6.79 17.53 4.14
C ASP A 173 -6.98 17.62 2.63
N LEU A 174 -7.95 16.89 2.12
CA LEU A 174 -8.18 16.76 0.68
C LEU A 174 -9.05 17.92 0.20
N VAL A 175 -8.50 18.75 -0.68
CA VAL A 175 -9.26 19.79 -1.38
C VAL A 175 -9.57 19.33 -2.79
N VAL A 176 -10.84 19.09 -3.06
CA VAL A 176 -11.35 18.68 -4.37
C VAL A 176 -11.79 19.91 -5.14
N ARG A 177 -11.16 20.13 -6.30
CA ARG A 177 -11.42 21.29 -7.16
C ARG A 177 -12.22 20.90 -8.39
N GLY A 178 -13.29 21.63 -8.67
CA GLY A 178 -14.05 21.48 -9.91
C GLY A 178 -13.41 22.28 -11.04
N ILE A 179 -13.03 21.62 -12.12
CA ILE A 179 -12.41 22.24 -13.30
C ILE A 179 -13.18 21.81 -14.55
N ASP A 180 -13.50 22.77 -15.43
CA ASP A 180 -13.92 22.45 -16.79
C ASP A 180 -12.68 22.37 -17.70
N LYS A 181 -12.35 21.15 -18.16
CA LYS A 181 -11.25 20.91 -19.10
C LYS A 181 -11.85 20.47 -20.43
N TYR A 182 -11.75 21.32 -21.45
CA TYR A 182 -12.20 21.03 -22.82
C TYR A 182 -13.69 20.67 -22.96
N GLY A 183 -14.55 21.15 -22.06
CA GLY A 183 -15.98 20.80 -22.00
C GLY A 183 -16.28 19.53 -21.19
N TYR A 184 -15.28 18.98 -20.49
CA TYR A 184 -15.43 17.90 -19.53
C TYR A 184 -15.31 18.42 -18.11
N ARG A 185 -16.18 17.91 -17.23
CA ARG A 185 -16.18 18.24 -15.81
C ARG A 185 -15.19 17.33 -15.10
N VAL A 186 -14.21 17.92 -14.44
CA VAL A 186 -13.11 17.22 -13.76
C VAL A 186 -13.09 17.63 -12.30
N LEU A 187 -13.00 16.64 -11.41
CA LEU A 187 -12.68 16.81 -10.00
C LEU A 187 -11.19 16.53 -9.84
N GLU A 188 -10.43 17.55 -9.52
CA GLU A 188 -8.98 17.46 -9.33
C GLU A 188 -8.66 17.49 -7.83
N VAL A 189 -7.89 16.52 -7.35
CA VAL A 189 -7.44 16.44 -5.96
C VAL A 189 -5.96 16.06 -5.93
N LYS A 190 -5.21 16.60 -4.97
CA LYS A 190 -3.80 16.26 -4.77
C LYS A 190 -3.64 15.36 -3.56
N SER A 191 -2.90 14.26 -3.69
CA SER A 191 -2.69 13.30 -2.61
C SER A 191 -1.52 12.35 -2.87
N GLY A 192 -0.84 11.91 -1.82
CA GLY A 192 0.15 10.84 -1.87
C GLY A 192 -0.44 9.44 -1.98
N THR A 193 -1.77 9.27 -1.80
CA THR A 193 -2.42 7.95 -1.76
C THR A 193 -3.68 7.86 -2.65
N ILE A 194 -3.47 7.55 -3.93
CA ILE A 194 -4.54 7.52 -4.95
C ILE A 194 -5.80 6.71 -4.55
N PRO A 195 -5.74 5.42 -4.19
CA PRO A 195 -6.94 4.64 -3.91
C PRO A 195 -7.68 5.10 -2.64
N ASN A 196 -6.95 5.62 -1.64
CA ASN A 196 -7.54 6.16 -0.42
C ASN A 196 -8.32 7.44 -0.72
N THR A 197 -7.70 8.34 -1.48
CA THR A 197 -8.27 9.61 -1.89
C THR A 197 -9.50 9.42 -2.75
N ILE A 198 -9.48 8.49 -3.71
CA ILE A 198 -10.68 8.14 -4.48
C ILE A 198 -11.80 7.67 -3.54
N ALA A 199 -11.51 6.75 -2.61
CA ALA A 199 -12.52 6.25 -1.68
C ALA A 199 -13.09 7.37 -0.78
N ALA A 200 -12.23 8.25 -0.26
CA ALA A 200 -12.62 9.37 0.57
C ALA A 200 -13.50 10.37 -0.18
N VAL A 201 -13.11 10.73 -1.41
CA VAL A 201 -13.89 11.63 -2.26
C VAL A 201 -15.25 11.02 -2.59
N LEU A 202 -15.34 9.72 -2.89
CA LEU A 202 -16.62 9.06 -3.18
C LEU A 202 -17.55 9.01 -1.96
N LEU A 203 -17.01 8.79 -0.76
CA LEU A 203 -17.77 8.86 0.48
C LEU A 203 -18.23 10.30 0.78
N GLN A 204 -17.37 11.29 0.58
CA GLN A 204 -17.75 12.71 0.73
C GLN A 204 -18.84 13.11 -0.26
N ILE A 205 -18.73 12.71 -1.54
CA ILE A 205 -19.77 12.96 -2.56
C ILE A 205 -21.11 12.40 -2.08
N ARG A 206 -21.12 11.17 -1.56
CA ARG A 206 -22.33 10.56 -1.04
C ARG A 206 -22.90 11.34 0.13
N ASP A 207 -22.06 11.72 1.08
CA ASP A 207 -22.52 12.37 2.32
C ASP A 207 -23.07 13.79 2.04
N GLU A 208 -22.47 14.50 1.07
CA GLU A 208 -22.92 15.85 0.65
C GLU A 208 -24.17 15.82 -0.24
N THR A 209 -24.27 14.86 -1.16
CA THR A 209 -25.36 14.82 -2.14
C THR A 209 -26.50 13.87 -1.78
N SER A 210 -26.31 13.01 -0.77
CA SER A 210 -27.17 11.87 -0.44
C SER A 210 -27.36 10.84 -1.57
N ILE A 211 -26.62 10.96 -2.68
CA ILE A 211 -26.63 10.01 -3.81
C ILE A 211 -25.37 9.16 -3.75
N VAL A 212 -25.51 7.84 -3.79
CA VAL A 212 -24.38 6.92 -3.81
C VAL A 212 -23.73 6.96 -5.20
N PRO A 213 -22.48 7.44 -5.35
CA PRO A 213 -21.85 7.55 -6.65
C PRO A 213 -21.39 6.19 -7.17
N THR A 214 -21.27 6.09 -8.49
CA THR A 214 -20.65 4.97 -9.19
C THR A 214 -19.37 5.44 -9.85
N ILE A 215 -18.25 4.79 -9.56
CA ILE A 215 -16.96 5.04 -10.20
C ILE A 215 -16.62 3.94 -11.22
N TYR A 216 -16.11 4.35 -12.37
CA TYR A 216 -15.66 3.49 -13.47
C TYR A 216 -14.14 3.56 -13.59
N PHE A 217 -13.51 2.39 -13.68
CA PHE A 217 -12.09 2.21 -13.88
C PHE A 217 -11.82 1.39 -15.14
N GLU A 218 -10.78 1.78 -15.86
CA GLU A 218 -10.16 0.95 -16.88
C GLU A 218 -9.29 -0.12 -16.19
N TRP A 219 -9.41 -1.38 -16.60
CA TRP A 219 -8.58 -2.46 -16.07
C TRP A 219 -7.13 -2.31 -16.55
N SER A 220 -6.19 -2.08 -15.61
CA SER A 220 -4.75 -2.24 -15.87
C SER A 220 -4.41 -3.61 -16.49
N SER A 221 -3.52 -3.69 -17.48
CA SER A 221 -3.18 -4.97 -18.11
C SER A 221 -2.42 -5.90 -17.12
N GLY A 222 -3.10 -6.85 -16.45
CA GLY A 222 -2.43 -7.76 -15.50
C GLY A 222 -3.31 -8.80 -14.77
N ASN A 223 -2.74 -9.47 -13.76
CA ASN A 223 -3.45 -10.37 -12.83
C ASN A 223 -3.75 -9.60 -11.51
N PRO A 224 -5.00 -9.50 -11.03
CA PRO A 224 -5.38 -8.68 -9.87
C PRO A 224 -4.62 -9.04 -8.60
N ILE A 225 -4.38 -10.34 -8.38
CA ILE A 225 -3.71 -10.83 -7.16
C ILE A 225 -2.24 -10.41 -7.16
N SER A 226 -1.58 -10.49 -8.33
CA SER A 226 -0.20 -10.05 -8.50
C SER A 226 -0.06 -8.54 -8.30
N ASN A 227 -1.03 -7.76 -8.81
CA ASN A 227 -1.01 -6.31 -8.67
C ASN A 227 -1.32 -5.85 -7.23
N MET A 228 -2.20 -6.56 -6.50
CA MET A 228 -2.41 -6.32 -5.07
C MET A 228 -1.17 -6.67 -4.25
N PHE A 229 -0.46 -7.75 -4.56
CA PHE A 229 0.82 -8.08 -3.91
C PHE A 229 1.89 -7.01 -4.19
N LYS A 230 1.97 -6.51 -5.43
CA LYS A 230 2.83 -5.37 -5.77
C LYS A 230 2.47 -4.15 -4.92
N PHE A 231 1.18 -3.78 -4.81
CA PHE A 231 0.75 -2.67 -3.95
C PHE A 231 1.22 -2.83 -2.50
N LEU A 232 1.15 -4.04 -1.92
CA LEU A 232 1.60 -4.27 -0.54
C LEU A 232 3.13 -4.15 -0.36
N VAL A 233 3.91 -4.48 -1.40
CA VAL A 233 5.37 -4.44 -1.36
C VAL A 233 5.90 -3.06 -1.71
N THR A 234 5.37 -2.42 -2.77
CA THR A 234 5.90 -1.20 -3.37
C THR A 234 5.00 0.04 -3.18
N GLY A 235 3.78 -0.11 -2.67
CA GLY A 235 2.77 0.96 -2.63
C GLY A 235 2.12 1.24 -3.98
N VAL A 236 2.53 0.54 -5.05
CA VAL A 236 2.06 0.73 -6.42
C VAL A 236 1.39 -0.57 -6.89
N GLY A 237 0.10 -0.50 -7.20
CA GLY A 237 -0.65 -1.63 -7.76
C GLY A 237 -2.01 -1.20 -8.30
N ASP A 238 -2.90 -2.16 -8.50
CA ASP A 238 -4.16 -1.92 -9.20
C ASP A 238 -5.12 -1.09 -8.33
N ILE A 239 -5.44 0.11 -8.79
CA ILE A 239 -6.15 1.13 -8.00
C ILE A 239 -7.60 0.71 -7.74
N ALA A 240 -8.26 0.11 -8.72
CA ALA A 240 -9.67 -0.27 -8.64
C ALA A 240 -9.98 -1.31 -7.53
N PRO A 241 -9.29 -2.46 -7.43
CA PRO A 241 -9.56 -3.43 -6.37
C PRO A 241 -9.23 -2.89 -4.98
N VAL A 242 -8.15 -2.11 -4.85
CA VAL A 242 -7.77 -1.50 -3.56
C VAL A 242 -8.82 -0.46 -3.13
N THR A 243 -9.27 0.39 -4.04
CA THR A 243 -10.35 1.36 -3.78
C THR A 243 -11.62 0.67 -3.32
N ARG A 244 -12.02 -0.42 -4.00
CA ARG A 244 -13.19 -1.21 -3.62
C ARG A 244 -13.06 -1.79 -2.21
N GLU A 245 -11.88 -2.27 -1.84
CA GLU A 245 -11.64 -2.87 -0.54
C GLU A 245 -11.63 -1.81 0.59
N ILE A 246 -11.03 -0.64 0.35
CA ILE A 246 -11.10 0.50 1.28
C ILE A 246 -12.57 0.91 1.51
N LEU A 247 -13.37 1.00 0.43
CA LEU A 247 -14.81 1.29 0.53
C LEU A 247 -15.56 0.20 1.28
N ARG A 248 -15.19 -1.08 1.10
CA ARG A 248 -15.82 -2.23 1.79
C ARG A 248 -15.56 -2.20 3.29
N GLU A 249 -14.36 -1.83 3.70
CA GLU A 249 -13.96 -1.75 5.11
C GLU A 249 -14.55 -0.51 5.80
N SER A 250 -14.61 0.62 5.07
CA SER A 250 -15.09 1.91 5.59
C SER A 250 -16.62 2.01 5.65
N GLU A 251 -17.33 1.49 4.64
CA GLU A 251 -18.79 1.43 4.60
C GLU A 251 -19.28 -0.02 4.51
N LYS A 252 -19.78 -0.52 5.66
CA LYS A 252 -20.27 -1.90 5.78
C LYS A 252 -21.63 -2.09 5.11
N ASP A 253 -22.45 -1.04 5.01
CA ASP A 253 -23.73 -1.13 4.32
C ASP A 253 -23.54 -1.09 2.80
N SER A 254 -23.80 -2.23 2.16
CA SER A 254 -23.72 -2.37 0.70
C SER A 254 -24.61 -1.38 -0.08
N LYS A 255 -25.70 -0.88 0.51
CA LYS A 255 -26.62 0.06 -0.17
C LYS A 255 -26.14 1.50 -0.12
N ARG A 256 -25.28 1.84 0.85
CA ARG A 256 -24.69 3.17 1.01
C ARG A 256 -23.25 3.23 0.49
N ARG A 257 -22.67 2.09 0.13
CA ARG A 257 -21.29 2.02 -0.36
C ARG A 257 -21.22 2.43 -1.85
N PRO A 258 -20.36 3.40 -2.22
CA PRO A 258 -20.06 3.70 -3.61
C PRO A 258 -19.75 2.46 -4.43
N ALA A 259 -20.31 2.38 -5.64
CA ALA A 259 -20.14 1.23 -6.52
C ALA A 259 -18.86 1.40 -7.37
N VAL A 260 -18.04 0.36 -7.44
CA VAL A 260 -16.83 0.32 -8.27
C VAL A 260 -17.07 -0.61 -9.46
N HIS A 261 -17.01 -0.05 -10.66
CA HIS A 261 -17.05 -0.79 -11.91
C HIS A 261 -15.66 -0.81 -12.54
N VAL A 262 -15.29 -1.97 -13.06
CA VAL A 262 -14.03 -2.16 -13.79
C VAL A 262 -14.39 -2.76 -15.15
N SER A 263 -13.92 -2.12 -16.22
CA SER A 263 -14.10 -2.58 -17.60
C SER A 263 -12.80 -3.04 -18.23
#